data_AF-A0A2K8V927-F1
#
_entry.id   AF-A0A2K8V927-F1
#
_cell.length_a   1.000
_cell.length_b   1.000
_cell.length_c   1.000
_cell.angle_alpha   90.00
_cell.angle_beta   90.00
_cell.angle_gamma   90.00
#
_symmetry.space_group_name_H-M   'P 1'
#
loop_
_entity.id
_entity.type
_entity.pdbx_description
1 polymer ?
#
loop_
_entity_poly.entity_id
_entity_poly.type
_entity_poly.pdbx_seq_one_letter_code
_entity_poly.pdbx_strand_id
1 'polypeptide(L)'
;MKKIYSLLAICILLTSCFDLFDPAYWKDGDYILSTNPGEHSCLSLANDGIVLLDCVKSIGSNKEYIIAKETNGKKQLNYWIIKKLENKYKEKPEGPFVYDEFVEMKKKLSIADLKFEKEFGKN
;
A
#
# COMPACT_ATOMS: atom_id res chain seq x y z
N MET A 1 -38.55 -5.29 -37.22
CA MET A 1 -37.21 -5.68 -36.71
C MET A 1 -36.27 -4.48 -36.49
N LYS A 2 -36.72 -3.42 -35.79
CA LYS A 2 -35.88 -2.24 -35.46
C LYS A 2 -35.71 -2.01 -33.94
N LYS A 3 -36.54 -2.65 -33.11
CA LYS A 3 -36.56 -2.45 -31.64
C LYS A 3 -35.60 -3.36 -30.86
N ILE A 4 -35.10 -4.44 -31.48
CA ILE A 4 -34.20 -5.40 -30.80
C ILE A 4 -32.75 -4.89 -30.77
N TYR A 5 -32.32 -4.14 -31.79
CA TYR A 5 -30.95 -3.63 -31.89
C TYR A 5 -30.63 -2.53 -30.86
N SER A 6 -31.62 -1.76 -30.40
CA SER A 6 -31.41 -0.71 -29.38
C SER A 6 -31.16 -1.26 -27.97
N LEU A 7 -31.65 -2.46 -27.64
CA LEU A 7 -31.39 -3.09 -26.34
C LEU A 7 -29.96 -3.66 -26.27
N LEU A 8 -29.41 -4.13 -27.40
CA LEU A 8 -28.06 -4.67 -27.45
C LEU A 8 -26.99 -3.57 -27.27
N ALA A 9 -27.23 -2.36 -27.78
CA ALA A 9 -26.29 -1.24 -27.68
C ALA A 9 -26.14 -0.70 -26.25
N ILE A 10 -27.17 -0.83 -25.40
CA ILE A 10 -27.13 -0.39 -24.00
C ILE A 10 -26.31 -1.35 -23.13
N CYS A 11 -26.34 -2.67 -23.43
CA CYS A 11 -25.54 -3.65 -22.71
C CYS A 11 -24.03 -3.53 -22.96
N ILE A 12 -23.62 -3.03 -24.14
CA ILE A 12 -22.19 -2.87 -24.50
C ILE A 12 -21.57 -1.63 -23.83
N LEU A 13 -22.37 -0.62 -23.49
CA LEU A 13 -21.90 0.56 -22.75
C LEU A 13 -21.76 0.30 -21.23
N LEU A 14 -22.34 -0.79 -20.72
CA LEU A 14 -22.21 -1.19 -19.32
C LEU A 14 -21.01 -2.12 -19.07
N THR A 15 -20.38 -2.66 -20.12
CA THR A 15 -19.19 -3.54 -19.99
C THR A 15 -17.86 -2.81 -20.20
N SER A 16 -17.87 -1.56 -20.67
CA SER A 16 -16.63 -0.78 -20.88
C SER A 16 -16.16 -0.02 -19.64
N CYS A 17 -16.81 -0.22 -18.48
CA CYS A 17 -16.34 0.25 -17.18
C CYS A 17 -15.93 -0.94 -16.30
N PHE A 18 -15.24 -1.93 -16.87
CA PHE A 18 -14.24 -2.65 -16.09
C PHE A 18 -13.00 -1.76 -16.07
N ASP A 19 -13.08 -0.67 -15.29
CA ASP A 19 -11.87 -0.01 -14.82
C ASP A 19 -10.94 -1.11 -14.32
N LEU A 20 -9.69 -1.07 -14.78
CA LEU A 20 -8.63 -1.98 -14.37
C LEU A 20 -8.63 -2.07 -12.84
N PHE A 21 -9.31 -3.08 -12.30
CA PHE A 21 -9.24 -3.42 -10.90
C PHE A 21 -7.81 -3.92 -10.67
N ASP A 22 -6.91 -3.01 -10.32
CA ASP A 22 -5.68 -3.41 -9.65
C ASP A 22 -6.06 -3.66 -8.19
N PRO A 23 -6.20 -4.93 -7.76
CA PRO A 23 -6.69 -5.23 -6.43
C PRO A 23 -5.68 -4.72 -5.41
N ALA A 24 -6.13 -3.84 -4.52
CA ALA A 24 -5.35 -3.47 -3.33
C ALA A 24 -5.02 -4.74 -2.52
N TYR A 25 -3.74 -5.07 -2.40
CA TYR A 25 -3.24 -6.20 -1.60
C TYR A 25 -3.44 -5.94 -0.10
N TRP A 26 -3.46 -4.67 0.28
CA TRP A 26 -3.78 -4.19 1.61
C TRP A 26 -4.35 -2.77 1.52
N LYS A 27 -5.23 -2.42 2.47
CA LYS A 27 -5.85 -1.11 2.58
C LYS A 27 -6.17 -0.79 4.03
N ASP A 28 -6.00 0.47 4.40
CA ASP A 28 -6.47 1.05 5.65
C ASP A 28 -6.82 2.51 5.37
N GLY A 29 -8.10 2.89 5.41
CA GLY A 29 -8.53 4.23 5.00
C GLY A 29 -8.06 4.56 3.56
N ASP A 30 -7.34 5.67 3.42
CA ASP A 30 -6.79 6.15 2.14
C ASP A 30 -5.43 5.54 1.79
N TYR A 31 -4.84 4.76 2.69
CA TYR A 31 -3.60 4.04 2.44
C TYR A 31 -3.89 2.75 1.69
N ILE A 32 -3.21 2.58 0.56
CA ILE A 32 -3.39 1.44 -0.33
C ILE A 32 -2.02 0.85 -0.65
N LEU A 33 -1.94 -0.48 -0.59
CA LEU A 33 -0.83 -1.25 -1.11
C LEU A 33 -1.25 -1.94 -2.41
N SER A 34 -0.65 -1.58 -3.54
CA SER A 34 -0.96 -2.12 -4.87
C SER A 34 0.31 -2.40 -5.67
N THR A 35 0.18 -3.02 -6.84
CA THR A 35 1.35 -3.19 -7.73
C THR A 35 1.91 -1.85 -8.18
N ASN A 36 3.24 -1.76 -8.25
CA ASN A 36 3.91 -0.60 -8.84
C ASN A 36 3.83 -0.71 -10.38
N PRO A 37 3.27 0.30 -11.09
CA PRO A 37 3.19 0.29 -12.56
C PRO A 37 4.55 0.24 -13.25
N GLY A 38 5.62 0.75 -12.61
CA GLY A 38 6.99 0.72 -13.12
C GLY A 38 7.75 -0.57 -12.81
N GLU A 39 7.30 -1.35 -11.82
CA GLU A 39 7.92 -2.62 -11.42
C GLU A 39 6.88 -3.57 -10.84
N HIS A 40 6.30 -4.43 -11.68
CA HIS A 40 5.22 -5.35 -11.29
C HIS A 40 5.60 -6.35 -10.17
N SER A 41 6.90 -6.57 -9.90
CA SER A 41 7.39 -7.39 -8.78
C SER A 41 7.37 -6.68 -7.42
N CYS A 42 7.10 -5.38 -7.40
CA CYS A 42 7.07 -4.56 -6.20
C CYS A 42 5.67 -4.05 -5.90
N LEU A 43 5.33 -4.08 -4.60
CA LEU A 43 4.13 -3.46 -4.08
C LEU A 43 4.46 -2.09 -3.50
N SER A 44 3.73 -1.07 -3.91
CA SER A 44 3.89 0.31 -3.45
C SER A 44 2.80 0.67 -2.47
N LEU A 45 3.20 1.24 -1.33
CA LEU A 45 2.29 1.85 -0.37
C LEU A 45 2.08 3.31 -0.78
N ALA A 46 0.83 3.69 -0.99
CA ALA A 46 0.44 5.06 -1.31
C ALA A 46 -0.66 5.56 -0.37
N ASN A 47 -0.72 6.87 -0.15
CA ASN A 47 -1.84 7.56 0.48
C ASN A 47 -2.50 8.48 -0.54
N ASP A 48 -3.73 8.14 -0.97
CA ASP A 48 -4.51 8.90 -1.95
C ASP A 48 -3.67 9.37 -3.15
N GLY A 49 -3.04 8.38 -3.80
CA GLY A 49 -2.20 8.53 -4.99
C GLY A 49 -0.75 8.98 -4.76
N ILE A 50 -0.37 9.36 -3.53
CA ILE A 50 1.01 9.75 -3.20
C ILE A 50 1.76 8.52 -2.71
N VAL A 51 2.77 8.08 -3.46
CA VAL A 51 3.63 6.95 -3.07
C VAL A 51 4.48 7.34 -1.86
N LEU A 52 4.42 6.50 -0.82
CA LEU A 52 5.18 6.64 0.42
C LEU A 52 6.37 5.68 0.46
N LEU A 53 6.15 4.42 0.08
CA LEU A 53 7.17 3.36 0.05
C LEU A 53 6.97 2.46 -1.15
N ASP A 54 8.08 1.95 -1.70
CA ASP A 54 8.09 0.95 -2.76
C ASP A 54 8.59 -0.40 -2.24
N CYS A 55 8.35 -1.47 -3.00
CA CYS A 55 8.84 -2.82 -2.72
C CYS A 55 8.54 -3.34 -1.29
N VAL A 56 7.35 -3.03 -0.78
CA VAL A 56 6.88 -3.45 0.55
C VAL A 56 6.68 -4.97 0.60
N LYS A 57 7.27 -5.61 1.61
CA LYS A 57 7.22 -7.06 1.86
C LYS A 57 6.38 -7.43 3.06
N SER A 58 6.18 -6.54 4.01
CA SER A 58 5.24 -6.75 5.11
C SER A 58 4.66 -5.43 5.56
N ILE A 59 3.42 -5.45 6.02
CA ILE A 59 2.72 -4.24 6.48
C ILE A 59 1.82 -4.56 7.67
N GLY A 60 1.63 -3.58 8.53
CA GLY A 60 0.62 -3.58 9.59
C GLY A 60 0.30 -2.15 10.01
N SER A 61 -0.84 -1.93 10.63
CA SER A 61 -1.29 -0.60 11.03
C SER A 61 -2.08 -0.61 12.34
N ASN A 62 -2.21 0.58 12.91
CA ASN A 62 -3.21 0.88 13.91
C ASN A 62 -3.85 2.23 13.59
N LYS A 63 -4.56 2.82 14.55
CA LYS A 63 -5.23 4.11 14.37
C LYS A 63 -4.28 5.25 13.98
N GLU A 64 -3.04 5.24 14.46
CA GLU A 64 -2.11 6.37 14.35
C GLU A 64 -0.89 6.10 13.46
N TYR A 65 -0.52 4.83 13.26
CA TYR A 65 0.72 4.46 12.58
C TYR A 65 0.51 3.31 11.61
N ILE A 66 1.41 3.26 10.63
CA ILE A 66 1.66 2.12 9.76
C ILE A 66 3.13 1.71 9.97
N ILE A 67 3.38 0.41 10.03
CA ILE A 67 4.73 -0.15 9.96
C ILE A 67 4.88 -0.97 8.70
N ALA A 68 6.03 -0.85 8.05
CA ALA A 68 6.33 -1.58 6.83
C ALA A 68 7.73 -2.19 6.87
N LYS A 69 7.86 -3.34 6.21
CA LYS A 69 9.15 -3.88 5.77
C LYS A 69 9.28 -3.66 4.29
N GLU A 70 10.43 -3.20 3.85
CA GLU A 70 10.75 -2.96 2.44
C GLU A 70 12.06 -3.67 2.11
N THR A 71 12.20 -4.10 0.87
CA THR A 71 13.46 -4.64 0.35
C THR A 71 13.96 -3.73 -0.75
N ASN A 72 15.09 -3.08 -0.50
CA ASN A 72 15.66 -2.14 -1.47
C ASN A 72 16.34 -2.87 -2.65
N GLY A 73 16.81 -2.11 -3.63
CA GLY A 73 17.50 -2.65 -4.81
C GLY A 73 18.77 -3.48 -4.51
N LYS A 74 19.31 -3.42 -3.29
CA LYS A 74 20.43 -4.26 -2.82
C LYS A 74 19.97 -5.53 -2.09
N LYS A 75 18.67 -5.81 -2.08
CA LYS A 75 18.03 -6.90 -1.31
C LYS A 75 18.19 -6.77 0.21
N GLN A 76 18.47 -5.57 0.71
CA GLN A 76 18.53 -5.33 2.15
C GLN A 76 17.12 -5.10 2.69
N LEU A 77 16.79 -5.79 3.78
CA LEU A 77 15.55 -5.60 4.50
C LEU A 77 15.63 -4.35 5.38
N ASN A 78 14.71 -3.43 5.17
CA ASN A 78 14.57 -2.20 5.94
C ASN A 78 13.20 -2.14 6.62
N TYR A 79 13.16 -1.43 7.75
CA TYR A 79 11.95 -1.23 8.53
C TYR A 79 11.58 0.25 8.53
N TRP A 80 10.30 0.53 8.44
CA TRP A 80 9.76 1.88 8.32
C TRP A 80 8.58 2.08 9.27
N ILE A 81 8.46 3.29 9.80
CA ILE A 81 7.32 3.74 10.61
C ILE A 81 6.72 4.95 9.91
N ILE A 82 5.41 4.96 9.69
CA ILE A 82 4.69 6.07 9.07
C ILE A 82 3.63 6.51 10.06
N LYS A 83 3.69 7.77 10.50
CA LYS A 83 2.62 8.39 11.28
C LYS A 83 1.52 8.86 10.34
N LYS A 84 0.28 8.44 10.60
CA LYS A 84 -0.90 8.87 9.85
C LYS A 84 -1.21 10.33 10.17
N LEU A 85 -1.33 11.17 9.14
CA LEU A 85 -1.65 12.59 9.24
C LEU A 85 -2.86 12.91 8.38
N GLU A 86 -3.66 13.88 8.81
CA GLU A 86 -4.77 14.40 7.98
C GLU A 86 -4.25 15.03 6.67
N ASN A 87 -3.03 15.60 6.70
CA ASN A 87 -2.40 16.18 5.54
C ASN A 87 -1.38 15.22 4.93
N LYS A 88 -1.82 14.46 3.92
CA LYS A 88 -0.99 13.49 3.18
C LYS A 88 0.31 14.06 2.61
N TYR A 89 0.38 15.34 2.26
CA TYR A 89 1.60 15.97 1.72
C TYR A 89 2.70 16.18 2.76
N LYS A 90 2.37 16.06 4.05
CA LYS A 90 3.32 16.16 5.16
C LYS A 90 3.77 14.81 5.68
N GLU A 91 3.16 13.73 5.20
CA GLU A 91 3.55 12.38 5.60
C GLU A 91 4.91 12.04 5.04
N LYS A 92 5.78 11.58 5.94
CA LYS A 92 7.12 11.12 5.60
C LYS A 92 7.36 9.83 6.36
N PRO A 93 7.65 8.72 5.68
CA PRO A 93 8.14 7.52 6.35
C PRO A 93 9.40 7.83 7.15
N GLU A 94 9.42 7.44 8.42
CA GLU A 94 10.61 7.44 9.26
C GLU A 94 11.38 6.14 9.01
N GLY A 95 12.66 6.27 8.64
CA GLY A 95 13.53 5.17 8.27
C GLY A 95 14.48 5.54 7.11
N PRO A 96 15.10 4.56 6.46
CA PRO A 96 15.03 3.14 6.77
C PRO A 96 15.75 2.82 8.08
N PHE A 97 15.17 1.94 8.90
CA PHE A 97 15.80 1.42 10.12
C PHE A 97 16.30 0.00 9.92
N VAL A 98 17.36 -0.38 10.63
CA VAL A 98 17.61 -1.80 10.93
C VAL A 98 16.66 -2.30 12.03
N TYR A 99 16.57 -3.61 12.23
CA TYR A 99 15.58 -4.18 13.15
C TYR A 99 15.70 -3.64 14.59
N ASP A 100 16.91 -3.56 15.14
CA ASP A 100 17.10 -3.09 16.51
C ASP A 100 16.71 -1.61 16.68
N GLU A 101 17.09 -0.77 15.72
CA GLU A 101 16.67 0.64 15.67
C GLU A 101 15.15 0.78 15.55
N PHE A 102 14.51 -0.06 14.73
CA PHE A 102 13.07 -0.08 14.59
C PHE A 102 12.38 -0.45 15.90
N VAL A 103 12.88 -1.44 16.63
CA VAL A 103 12.35 -1.83 17.94
C VAL A 103 12.51 -0.69 18.95
N GLU A 104 13.67 -0.02 18.98
CA GLU A 104 13.89 1.14 19.87
C GLU A 104 12.99 2.33 19.51
N MET A 105 12.82 2.61 18.21
CA MET A 105 11.91 3.66 17.76
C MET A 105 10.45 3.34 18.10
N LYS A 106 10.02 2.08 17.97
CA LYS A 106 8.70 1.64 18.41
C LYS A 106 8.47 1.90 19.90
N LYS A 107 9.48 1.65 20.75
CA LYS A 107 9.40 1.94 22.19
C LYS A 107 9.32 3.44 22.44
N LYS A 108 10.18 4.23 21.80
CA LYS A 108 10.22 5.69 21.93
C LYS A 108 8.89 6.35 21.55
N LEU A 109 8.23 5.83 20.52
CA LEU A 109 6.93 6.30 20.06
C LEU A 109 5.74 5.67 20.79
N SER A 110 5.98 4.80 21.79
CA SER A 110 4.94 4.09 22.55
C SER A 110 4.00 3.23 21.67
N ILE A 111 4.52 2.62 20.60
CA ILE A 111 3.77 1.77 19.65
C ILE A 111 4.09 0.28 19.81
N ALA A 112 4.33 -0.18 21.04
CA ALA A 112 4.86 -1.53 21.33
C ALA A 112 4.01 -2.66 20.70
N ASP A 113 2.69 -2.56 20.76
CA ASP A 113 1.77 -3.63 20.35
C ASP A 113 1.49 -3.72 18.85
N LEU A 114 1.98 -2.76 18.05
CA LEU A 114 1.75 -2.75 16.60
C LEU A 114 2.57 -3.87 15.93
N LYS A 115 1.90 -4.83 15.29
CA LYS A 115 2.52 -5.99 14.63
C LYS A 115 2.31 -5.93 13.12
N PHE A 116 3.15 -6.64 12.37
CA PHE A 116 2.91 -6.89 10.95
C PHE A 116 1.71 -7.84 10.80
N GLU A 117 0.78 -7.49 9.92
CA GLU A 117 -0.47 -8.22 9.69
C GLU A 117 -0.43 -9.04 8.40
N LYS A 118 0.27 -8.54 7.38
CA LYS A 118 0.41 -9.20 6.09
C LYS A 118 1.87 -9.23 5.64
N GLU A 119 2.19 -10.26 4.87
CA GLU A 119 3.47 -10.49 4.22
C GLU A 119 3.24 -10.80 2.74
N PHE A 120 4.13 -10.28 1.87
CA PHE A 120 3.98 -10.30 0.43
C PHE A 120 5.27 -10.75 -0.25
N GLY A 121 5.13 -11.39 -1.42
CA GLY A 121 6.27 -11.82 -2.23
C GLY A 121 7.10 -12.91 -1.56
N LYS A 122 6.44 -13.94 -1.01
CA LYS A 122 7.13 -15.18 -0.62
C LYS A 122 7.82 -15.78 -1.84
N ASN A 123 9.14 -15.71 -1.84
CA ASN A 123 10.07 -16.56 -2.57
C ASN A 123 11.40 -16.57 -1.81
#